data_AF-A0A3P6F4X9-F1
#
_entry.id   AF-A0A3P6F4X9-F1
#
_cell.length_a   1.000
_cell.length_b   1.000
_cell.length_c   1.000
_cell.angle_alpha   90.00
_cell.angle_beta   90.00
_cell.angle_gamma   90.00
#
_symmetry.space_group_name_H-M   'P 1'
#
loop_
_entity.id
_entity.type
_entity.pdbx_description
1 polymer ?
#
loop_
_entity_poly.entity_id
_entity_poly.type
_entity_poly.pdbx_seq_one_letter_code
_entity_poly.pdbx_strand_id
1 'polypeptide(L)'
;MELHESWRRPMCVDSRVQRKFKGYVLTPNSGYGSHKTPHSYYTFVTRSCLLHGSFEDGLTRREVIAHNVLITKKRKEIVERASQLDVVVSNRLARSEPRRQVEKKRYYLLELRSLFSSILFWRDSTHAPTEEKIPVE
;
A
#
# COMPACT_ATOMS: atom_id res chain seq x y z
N MET A 1 9.15 -32.64 -17.11
CA MET A 1 9.83 -31.66 -16.24
C MET A 1 9.64 -30.29 -16.86
N GLU A 2 8.97 -29.40 -16.16
CA GLU A 2 8.70 -28.05 -16.63
C GLU A 2 9.90 -27.14 -16.34
N LEU A 3 10.23 -26.25 -17.28
CA LEU A 3 11.41 -25.40 -17.20
C LEU A 3 11.02 -24.11 -16.46
N HIS A 4 11.64 -23.85 -15.31
CA HIS A 4 11.38 -22.65 -14.53
C HIS A 4 12.07 -21.42 -15.16
N GLU A 5 11.49 -20.24 -14.97
CA GLU A 5 11.97 -18.96 -15.52
C GLU A 5 13.31 -18.49 -14.93
N SER A 6 13.79 -19.14 -13.86
CA SER A 6 15.04 -18.76 -13.20
C SER A 6 16.24 -19.14 -14.07
N TRP A 7 17.16 -18.19 -14.24
CA TRP A 7 18.34 -18.42 -15.06
C TRP A 7 19.15 -19.63 -14.59
N ARG A 8 19.46 -20.52 -15.53
CA ARG A 8 20.38 -21.64 -15.35
C ARG A 8 21.45 -21.60 -16.41
N ARG A 9 22.69 -21.85 -16.02
CA ARG A 9 23.79 -21.97 -16.99
C ARG A 9 23.60 -23.26 -17.81
N PRO A 10 23.47 -23.18 -19.14
CA PRO A 10 23.34 -24.38 -19.96
C PRO A 10 24.66 -25.16 -19.95
N MET A 11 24.57 -26.47 -19.72
CA MET A 11 25.73 -27.37 -19.62
C MET A 11 25.95 -28.23 -20.87
N CYS A 12 24.91 -28.43 -21.68
CA CYS A 12 24.95 -29.30 -22.86
C CYS A 12 25.94 -28.75 -23.90
N VAL A 13 26.82 -29.64 -24.39
CA VAL A 13 27.87 -29.35 -25.39
C VAL A 13 27.29 -28.75 -26.67
N ASP A 14 26.07 -29.15 -27.05
CA ASP A 14 25.39 -28.67 -28.27
C ASP A 14 24.49 -27.46 -28.02
N SER A 15 24.53 -26.87 -26.82
CA SER A 15 23.76 -25.67 -26.52
C SER A 15 24.29 -24.46 -27.30
N ARG A 16 23.44 -23.94 -28.18
CA ARG A 16 23.69 -22.69 -28.94
C ARG A 16 23.94 -21.49 -28.03
N VAL A 17 23.28 -21.46 -26.87
CA VAL A 17 23.47 -20.42 -25.83
C VAL A 17 24.83 -20.58 -25.15
N GLN A 18 25.29 -21.81 -24.86
CA GLN A 18 26.62 -22.06 -24.29
C GLN A 18 27.74 -21.65 -25.27
N ARG A 19 27.58 -21.96 -26.57
CA ARG A 19 28.52 -21.59 -27.64
C ARG A 19 28.41 -20.11 -28.08
N LYS A 20 27.48 -19.34 -27.50
CA LYS A 20 27.27 -17.90 -27.78
C LYS A 20 27.04 -17.58 -29.26
N PHE A 21 26.23 -18.38 -29.94
CA PHE A 21 25.87 -18.08 -31.33
C PHE A 21 25.10 -16.77 -31.45
N LYS A 22 25.34 -16.03 -32.54
CA LYS A 22 24.64 -14.78 -32.85
C LYS A 22 23.13 -15.03 -32.97
N GLY A 23 22.32 -14.13 -32.41
CA GLY A 23 20.86 -14.21 -32.45
C GLY A 23 20.21 -15.02 -31.31
N TYR A 24 21.00 -15.55 -30.37
CA TYR A 24 20.50 -16.21 -29.16
C TYR A 24 20.63 -15.32 -27.92
N VAL A 25 19.93 -15.72 -26.84
CA VAL A 25 19.99 -15.04 -25.54
C VAL A 25 21.43 -14.99 -25.02
N LEU A 26 21.85 -13.80 -24.57
CA LEU A 26 23.17 -13.59 -24.03
C LEU A 26 23.26 -14.18 -22.62
N THR A 27 24.37 -14.85 -22.33
CA THR A 27 24.65 -15.35 -20.98
C THR A 27 24.95 -14.17 -20.04
N PRO A 28 24.41 -14.14 -18.80
CA PRO A 28 24.76 -13.12 -17.82
C PRO A 28 26.26 -13.20 -17.51
N ASN A 29 26.90 -12.04 -17.51
CA ASN A 29 28.33 -11.83 -17.28
C ASN A 29 28.53 -10.61 -16.34
N SER A 30 29.76 -10.41 -15.87
CA SER A 30 30.11 -9.29 -14.98
C SER A 30 29.98 -7.91 -15.63
N GLY A 31 29.97 -7.83 -16.97
CA GLY A 31 29.81 -6.58 -17.71
C GLY A 31 28.40 -5.98 -17.65
N TYR A 32 27.39 -6.75 -17.25
CA TYR A 32 26.04 -6.22 -16.98
C TYR A 32 25.89 -5.60 -15.59
N GLY A 33 26.91 -5.65 -14.74
CA GLY A 33 26.86 -5.01 -13.42
C GLY A 33 26.64 -3.50 -13.56
N SER A 34 25.74 -2.94 -12.74
CA SER A 34 25.61 -1.48 -12.64
C SER A 34 26.92 -0.88 -12.15
N HIS A 35 27.27 0.32 -12.64
CA HIS A 35 28.43 1.06 -12.13
C HIS A 35 28.28 1.25 -10.61
N LYS A 36 29.40 1.30 -9.87
CA LYS A 36 29.44 1.63 -8.44
C LYS A 36 29.12 3.12 -8.23
N THR A 37 27.98 3.59 -8.70
CA THR A 37 27.47 4.90 -8.31
C THR A 37 27.01 4.82 -6.86
N PRO A 38 27.29 5.84 -6.02
CA PRO A 38 26.80 5.88 -4.64
C PRO A 38 25.26 5.90 -4.53
N HIS A 39 24.57 6.09 -5.66
CA HIS A 39 23.12 6.18 -5.82
C HIS A 39 22.40 4.83 -5.98
N SER A 40 23.06 3.69 -5.72
CA SER A 40 22.34 2.44 -5.51
C SER A 40 21.44 2.64 -4.29
N TYR A 41 20.14 2.91 -4.50
CA TYR A 41 19.16 2.98 -3.43
C TYR A 41 19.20 1.67 -2.64
N TYR A 42 19.92 1.68 -1.52
CA TYR A 42 19.99 0.52 -0.65
C TYR A 42 18.59 0.32 -0.04
N THR A 43 17.89 -0.68 -0.53
CA THR A 43 16.65 -1.14 0.09
C THR A 43 17.04 -2.03 1.27
N PHE A 44 17.01 -1.47 2.48
CA PHE A 44 17.26 -2.24 3.69
C PHE A 44 15.97 -2.98 4.09
N VAL A 45 16.12 -4.26 4.45
CA VAL A 45 14.99 -5.05 4.95
C VAL A 45 14.96 -4.94 6.47
N THR A 46 13.99 -4.21 7.01
CA THR A 46 13.84 -4.01 8.44
C THR A 46 12.86 -5.02 9.03
N ARG A 47 13.31 -5.71 10.09
CA ARG A 47 12.54 -6.76 10.80
C ARG A 47 11.96 -6.27 12.12
N SER A 48 12.59 -5.27 12.73
CA SER A 48 12.23 -4.72 14.04
C SER A 48 12.06 -3.20 13.97
N CYS A 49 11.47 -2.63 15.01
CA CYS A 49 11.24 -1.19 15.17
C CYS A 49 12.55 -0.40 15.38
N LEU A 50 13.69 -1.09 15.51
CA LEU A 50 15.02 -0.49 15.50
C LEU A 50 15.38 -0.15 14.05
N LEU A 51 14.73 0.89 13.54
CA LEU A 51 15.25 1.57 12.37
C LEU A 51 16.58 2.20 12.81
N HIS A 52 17.68 1.75 12.20
CA HIS A 52 18.97 2.39 12.44
C HIS A 52 18.83 3.87 12.05
N GLY A 53 19.17 4.74 12.99
CA GLY A 53 19.05 6.19 12.86
C GLY A 53 19.85 6.75 11.67
N SER A 54 19.59 8.04 11.42
CA SER A 54 20.11 8.87 10.33
C SER A 54 21.53 8.50 9.91
N PHE A 55 21.67 8.09 8.65
CA PHE A 55 22.96 8.03 7.99
C PHE A 55 23.37 9.48 7.70
N GLU A 56 24.58 9.88 8.09
CA GLU A 56 25.03 11.28 8.02
C GLU A 56 25.20 11.82 6.58
N ASP A 57 25.01 10.97 5.57
CA ASP A 57 25.46 11.24 4.19
C ASP A 57 24.41 11.85 3.25
N GLY A 58 23.30 12.40 3.75
CA GLY A 58 22.29 13.07 2.91
C GLY A 58 21.57 12.16 1.90
N LEU A 59 21.73 10.84 2.02
CA LEU A 59 21.11 9.84 1.15
C LEU A 59 19.70 9.50 1.63
N THR A 60 18.71 9.59 0.73
CA THR A 60 17.34 9.15 1.00
C THR A 60 17.29 7.63 1.16
N ARG A 61 17.32 7.17 2.41
CA ARG A 61 17.21 5.75 2.77
C ARG A 61 15.80 5.25 2.47
N ARG A 62 15.70 4.14 1.73
CA ARG A 62 14.43 3.43 1.51
C ARG A 62 14.45 2.12 2.28
N GLU A 63 13.43 1.91 3.10
CA GLU A 63 13.29 0.70 3.88
C GLU A 63 12.09 -0.14 3.45
N VAL A 64 12.30 -1.44 3.46
CA VAL A 64 11.29 -2.44 3.15
C VAL A 64 10.98 -3.21 4.42
N ILE A 65 9.75 -3.08 4.91
CA ILE A 65 9.29 -3.89 6.04
C ILE A 65 9.26 -5.36 5.59
N ALA A 66 9.95 -6.22 6.34
CA ALA A 66 10.04 -7.64 6.05
C ALA A 66 8.65 -8.32 5.99
N HIS A 67 8.51 -9.32 5.10
CA HIS A 67 7.26 -10.06 4.90
C HIS A 67 6.81 -10.82 6.17
N ASN A 68 7.78 -11.27 6.98
CA ASN A 68 7.53 -11.99 8.23
C ASN A 68 6.96 -11.11 9.35
N VAL A 69 6.89 -9.78 9.19
CA VAL A 69 6.17 -8.90 10.11
C VAL A 69 4.67 -9.10 9.87
N LEU A 70 4.15 -10.17 10.47
CA LEU A 70 2.78 -10.63 10.26
C LEU A 70 1.75 -9.72 10.94
N ILE A 71 2.10 -9.17 12.11
CA ILE A 71 1.21 -8.41 12.98
C ILE A 71 1.09 -6.96 12.50
N THR A 72 -0.14 -6.51 12.23
CA THR A 72 -0.45 -5.14 11.77
C THR A 72 -0.08 -4.05 12.77
N LYS A 73 -0.20 -4.32 14.09
CA LYS A 73 0.21 -3.38 15.15
C LYS A 73 1.69 -2.99 15.05
N LYS A 74 2.58 -3.98 14.93
CA LYS A 74 4.02 -3.76 14.77
C LYS A 74 4.36 -3.01 13.48
N ARG A 75 3.62 -3.26 12.38
CA ARG A 75 3.78 -2.49 11.13
C ARG A 75 3.43 -1.02 11.33
N LYS A 76 2.39 -0.70 12.11
CA LYS A 76 2.03 0.69 12.44
C LYS A 76 3.12 1.37 13.25
N GLU A 77 3.63 0.70 14.28
CA GLU A 77 4.75 1.20 15.10
C GLU A 77 6.00 1.49 14.25
N ILE A 78 6.35 0.59 13.31
CA ILE A 78 7.47 0.80 12.38
C ILE A 78 7.23 2.01 11.47
N VAL A 79 6.01 2.18 10.96
CA VAL A 79 5.66 3.31 10.09
C VAL A 79 5.66 4.65 10.85
N GLU A 80 5.18 4.67 12.09
CA GLU A 80 5.26 5.84 12.98
C GLU A 80 6.73 6.18 13.29
N ARG A 81 7.54 5.18 13.64
CA ARG A 81 8.97 5.35 13.90
C ARG A 81 9.71 5.88 12.67
N ALA A 82 9.39 5.36 11.48
CA ALA A 82 9.97 5.84 10.22
C ALA A 82 9.60 7.30 9.95
N SER A 83 8.37 7.71 10.28
CA SER A 83 7.92 9.09 10.15
C SER A 83 8.66 10.04 11.09
N GLN A 84 9.07 9.57 12.28
CA GLN A 84 9.88 10.35 13.22
C GLN A 84 11.31 10.55 12.73
N LEU A 85 11.85 9.57 12.01
CA LEU A 85 13.23 9.54 11.53
C LEU A 85 13.40 10.04 10.08
N ASP A 86 12.31 10.52 9.46
CA ASP A 86 12.23 10.93 8.05
C ASP A 86 12.77 9.87 7.06
N VAL A 87 12.43 8.61 7.31
CA VAL A 87 12.81 7.47 6.46
C VAL A 87 11.65 7.08 5.55
N VAL A 88 11.93 6.90 4.26
CA VAL A 88 10.93 6.49 3.27
C VAL A 88 10.73 4.98 3.33
N VAL A 89 9.52 4.53 3.65
CA VAL A 89 9.16 3.10 3.64
C VAL A 89 8.46 2.74 2.33
N SER A 90 9.01 1.82 1.54
CA SER A 90 8.44 1.41 0.24
C SER A 90 7.09 0.69 0.39
N ASN A 91 6.97 -0.20 1.38
CA ASN A 91 5.78 -1.03 1.61
C ASN A 91 4.87 -0.46 2.72
N ARG A 92 4.71 0.88 2.78
CA ARG A 92 3.99 1.58 3.86
C ARG A 92 2.52 1.19 3.97
N LEU A 93 1.86 0.97 2.84
CA LEU A 93 0.41 0.73 2.77
C LEU A 93 0.01 -0.74 3.02
N ALA A 94 0.97 -1.66 3.04
CA ALA A 94 0.68 -3.08 3.12
C ALA A 94 0.07 -3.47 4.47
N ARG A 95 -1.09 -4.16 4.43
CA ARG A 95 -1.87 -4.61 5.59
C ARG A 95 -2.34 -3.47 6.50
N SER A 96 -2.43 -2.25 5.97
CA SER A 96 -3.19 -1.18 6.60
C SER A 96 -4.68 -1.51 6.46
N GLU A 97 -5.43 -1.48 7.56
CA GLU A 97 -6.84 -1.85 7.59
C GLU A 97 -7.73 -0.64 7.25
N PRO A 98 -8.34 -0.55 6.05
CA PRO A 98 -9.43 0.40 5.82
C PRO A 98 -10.78 -0.10 6.38
N ARG A 99 -10.90 -1.41 6.65
CA ARG A 99 -12.20 -2.10 6.83
C ARG A 99 -12.99 -1.61 8.04
N ARG A 100 -12.32 -1.34 9.17
CA ARG A 100 -12.95 -0.89 10.43
C ARG A 100 -13.48 0.56 10.40
N GLN A 101 -12.97 1.43 9.53
CA GLN A 101 -13.48 2.81 9.42
C GLN A 101 -14.75 2.91 8.58
N VAL A 102 -14.91 2.02 7.59
CA VAL A 102 -16.10 1.99 6.72
C VAL A 102 -17.35 1.57 7.50
N GLU A 103 -17.22 0.60 8.40
CA GLU A 103 -18.33 0.14 9.24
C GLU A 103 -18.80 1.25 10.18
N LYS A 104 -17.88 1.93 10.88
CA LYS A 104 -18.24 3.06 11.76
C LYS A 104 -18.96 4.18 11.00
N LYS A 105 -18.45 4.58 9.83
CA LYS A 105 -19.11 5.60 8.99
C LYS A 105 -20.53 5.18 8.58
N ARG A 106 -20.77 3.90 8.28
CA ARG A 106 -22.11 3.38 7.97
C ARG A 106 -23.06 3.47 9.16
N TYR A 107 -22.61 3.14 10.37
CA TYR A 107 -23.43 3.27 11.59
C TYR A 107 -23.83 4.72 11.86
N TYR A 108 -22.87 5.65 11.83
CA TYR A 108 -23.17 7.08 12.05
C TYR A 108 -24.10 7.65 10.98
N LEU A 109 -23.95 7.26 9.71
CA LEU A 109 -24.82 7.73 8.62
C LEU A 109 -26.25 7.18 8.72
N LEU A 110 -26.42 5.94 9.19
CA LEU A 110 -27.74 5.35 9.44
C LEU A 110 -28.44 6.01 10.64
N GLU A 111 -27.69 6.31 11.69
CA GLU A 111 -28.18 7.01 12.88
C GLU A 111 -28.60 8.46 12.54
N LEU A 112 -27.79 9.17 11.76
CA LEU A 112 -28.13 10.50 11.26
C LEU A 112 -29.32 10.48 10.29
N ARG A 113 -29.46 9.45 9.45
CA ARG A 113 -30.63 9.28 8.56
C ARG A 113 -31.93 9.02 9.33
N SER A 114 -31.87 8.25 10.42
CA SER A 114 -32.99 8.03 11.33
C SER A 114 -33.43 9.33 12.01
N LEU A 115 -32.47 10.10 12.52
CA LEU A 115 -32.71 11.39 13.16
C LEU A 115 -33.18 12.47 12.17
N PHE A 116 -32.68 12.48 10.93
CA PHE A 116 -33.18 13.40 9.89
C PHE A 116 -34.60 13.05 9.44
N SER A 117 -34.94 11.76 9.39
CA SER A 117 -36.30 11.31 9.08
C SER A 117 -37.30 11.72 10.16
N SER A 118 -36.92 11.68 11.45
CA SER A 118 -37.80 12.12 12.53
C SER A 118 -37.96 13.64 12.58
N ILE A 119 -36.91 14.41 12.24
CA ILE A 119 -36.98 15.87 12.14
C ILE A 119 -37.85 16.32 10.96
N LEU A 120 -37.71 15.70 9.79
CA LEU A 120 -38.55 15.98 8.62
C LEU A 120 -40.02 15.56 8.87
N PHE A 121 -40.23 14.40 9.48
CA PHE A 121 -41.56 13.93 9.87
C PHE A 121 -42.27 14.86 10.87
N TRP A 122 -41.53 15.45 11.82
CA TRP A 122 -42.06 16.47 12.73
C TRP A 122 -42.35 17.81 12.04
N ARG A 123 -41.55 18.19 11.03
CA ARG A 123 -41.74 19.42 10.25
C ARG A 123 -43.03 19.37 9.41
N ASP A 124 -43.33 18.22 8.80
CA ASP A 124 -44.56 18.06 8.01
C ASP A 124 -45.83 17.96 8.88
N SER A 125 -45.71 17.51 10.14
CA SER A 125 -46.84 17.39 11.07
C SER A 125 -47.36 18.72 11.63
N THR A 126 -46.67 19.85 11.36
CA THR A 126 -47.06 21.19 11.85
C THR A 126 -47.78 22.06 10.82
N HIS A 127 -47.93 21.59 9.58
CA HIS A 127 -48.82 22.24 8.62
C HIS A 127 -50.26 21.74 8.84
N ALA A 128 -50.99 22.43 9.70
CA ALA A 128 -52.45 22.32 9.77
C ALA A 128 -53.04 22.69 8.39
N PRO A 129 -54.08 21.99 7.90
CA PRO A 129 -54.73 22.35 6.66
C PRO A 129 -55.42 23.70 6.86
N THR A 130 -54.91 24.75 6.21
CA THR A 130 -55.61 26.04 6.17
C THR A 130 -56.93 25.84 5.44
N GLU A 131 -58.03 26.00 6.17
CA GLU A 131 -59.40 25.84 5.70
C GLU A 131 -59.63 26.55 4.36
N GLU A 132 -59.92 25.77 3.32
CA GLU A 132 -60.49 26.27 2.08
C GLU A 132 -61.92 26.72 2.37
N LYS A 133 -62.13 28.04 2.36
CA LYS A 133 -63.43 28.68 2.55
C LYS A 133 -64.40 28.25 1.45
N ILE A 134 -65.50 27.66 1.89
CA ILE A 134 -66.70 27.34 1.09
C ILE A 134 -67.25 28.65 0.48
N PRO A 135 -67.58 28.71 -0.83
CA PRO A 135 -68.24 29.87 -1.40
C PRO A 135 -69.72 29.88 -1.02
N VAL A 136 -70.19 31.04 -0.57
CA VAL A 136 -71.60 31.32 -0.25
C VAL A 136 -72.31 31.77 -1.53
N GLU A 137 -73.36 31.04 -1.92
CA GLU A 137 -74.55 31.52 -2.63
C GLU A 137 -75.80 30.84 -2.06
#